data_AF-A0A4Y2C402-F1
#
_entry.id   AF-A0A4Y2C402-F1
#
_cell.length_a   1.000
_cell.length_b   1.000
_cell.length_c   1.000
_cell.angle_alpha   90.00
_cell.angle_beta   90.00
_cell.angle_gamma   90.00
#
_symmetry.space_group_name_H-M   'P 1'
#
loop_
_entity.id
_entity.type
_entity.pdbx_description
1 polymer ?
#
loop_
_entity_poly.entity_id
_entity_poly.type
_entity_poly.pdbx_seq_one_letter_code
_entity_poly.pdbx_strand_id
1 'polypeptide(L)'
;MYSIEKRVFLILEYHKLERSPTATRRSFQKRFNVPKGPDAKTIRKLFAKFKRTGRVDDNRVGNAGPRETVVTPENVAKVSGIVQ
;
A
#
# COMPACT_ATOMS: atom_id res chain seq x y z
N MET A 1 -0.93 11.81 -1.40
CA MET A 1 -1.16 10.34 -1.26
C MET A 1 -2.33 10.15 -0.29
N TYR A 2 -3.33 9.29 -0.59
CA TYR A 2 -4.49 9.11 0.32
C TYR A 2 -4.07 8.47 1.64
N SER A 3 -4.68 8.91 2.75
CA SER A 3 -4.55 8.25 4.06
C SER A 3 -5.09 6.82 4.01
N ILE A 4 -4.67 5.99 4.97
CA ILE A 4 -5.13 4.58 5.07
C ILE A 4 -6.65 4.53 5.14
N GLU A 5 -7.26 5.35 6.00
CA GLU A 5 -8.72 5.47 6.14
C GLU A 5 -9.42 5.71 4.79
N LYS A 6 -8.93 6.69 4.01
CA LYS A 6 -9.49 7.02 2.70
C LYS A 6 -9.36 5.87 1.70
N ARG A 7 -8.26 5.10 1.74
CA ARG A 7 -8.07 3.94 0.88
C ARG A 7 -8.96 2.76 1.27
N VAL A 8 -9.05 2.47 2.58
CA VAL A 8 -9.95 1.42 3.11
C VAL A 8 -11.36 1.70 2.64
N PHE A 9 -11.83 2.94 2.83
CA PHE A 9 -13.15 3.36 2.36
C PHE A 9 -13.32 3.10 0.86
N LEU A 10 -12.38 3.53 0.02
CA LEU A 10 -12.48 3.34 -1.44
C LEU A 10 -12.55 1.86 -1.84
N ILE A 11 -11.78 0.98 -1.19
CA ILE A 11 -11.75 -0.45 -1.51
C ILE A 11 -13.07 -1.11 -1.14
N LEU A 12 -13.56 -0.86 0.08
CA LEU A 12 -14.81 -1.44 0.58
C LEU A 12 -16.01 -0.93 -0.22
N GLU A 13 -16.07 0.38 -0.46
CA GLU A 13 -17.18 1.00 -1.17
C GLU A 13 -17.19 0.60 -2.65
N TYR A 14 -16.03 0.45 -3.28
CA TYR A 14 -15.93 -0.06 -4.66
C TYR A 14 -16.41 -1.51 -4.77
N HIS A 15 -16.12 -2.35 -3.77
CA HIS A 15 -16.66 -3.70 -3.73
C HIS A 15 -18.17 -3.72 -3.54
N LYS A 16 -18.68 -2.95 -2.57
CA LYS A 16 -20.11 -2.85 -2.25
C LYS A 16 -20.95 -2.33 -3.42
N LEU A 17 -20.41 -1.39 -4.20
CA LEU A 17 -21.09 -0.78 -5.35
C LEU A 17 -20.78 -1.49 -6.67
N GLU A 18 -20.60 -2.81 -6.62
CA GLU A 18 -20.43 -3.68 -7.80
C GLU A 18 -19.33 -3.20 -8.76
N ARG A 19 -18.25 -2.64 -8.21
CA ARG A 19 -17.11 -2.10 -8.96
C ARG A 19 -17.44 -0.93 -9.88
N SER A 20 -18.43 -0.11 -9.53
CA SER A 20 -18.74 1.15 -10.22
C SER A 20 -17.82 2.30 -9.76
N PRO A 21 -16.86 2.78 -10.59
CA PRO A 21 -15.93 3.84 -10.15
C PRO A 21 -16.63 5.18 -9.93
N THR A 22 -17.66 5.48 -10.72
CA THR A 22 -18.43 6.73 -10.62
C THR A 22 -19.20 6.79 -9.30
N ALA A 23 -19.87 5.69 -8.92
CA ALA A 23 -20.62 5.62 -7.67
C ALA A 23 -19.68 5.71 -6.45
N THR A 24 -18.55 4.98 -6.49
CA THR A 24 -17.52 5.06 -5.44
C THR A 24 -16.95 6.48 -5.30
N ARG A 25 -16.63 7.15 -6.41
CA ARG A 25 -16.14 8.53 -6.38
C ARG A 25 -17.16 9.48 -5.74
N ARG A 26 -18.44 9.37 -6.09
CA ARG A 26 -19.53 10.19 -5.51
C ARG A 26 -19.69 9.92 -4.01
N SER A 27 -19.68 8.65 -3.60
CA SER A 27 -19.76 8.26 -2.19
C SER A 27 -18.56 8.78 -1.39
N PHE A 28 -17.35 8.71 -1.97
CA PHE A 28 -16.14 9.27 -1.38
C PHE A 28 -16.22 10.80 -1.19
N GLN A 29 -16.66 11.53 -2.22
CA GLN A 29 -16.83 12.98 -2.14
C GLN A 29 -17.82 13.36 -1.04
N LYS A 30 -18.94 12.63 -0.94
CA LYS A 30 -19.96 12.83 0.11
C LYS A 30 -19.42 12.52 1.50
N ARG A 31 -18.72 11.39 1.68
CA ARG A 31 -18.21 10.93 2.98
C ARG A 31 -17.15 11.87 3.55
N PHE A 32 -16.22 12.33 2.71
CA PHE A 32 -15.09 13.14 3.14
C PHE A 32 -15.26 14.65 2.89
N ASN A 33 -16.44 15.07 2.43
CA ASN A 33 -16.76 16.45 2.07
C ASN A 33 -15.68 17.12 1.19
N VAL A 34 -15.25 16.41 0.13
CA VAL A 34 -14.21 16.91 -0.79
C VAL A 34 -14.81 17.22 -2.17
N PRO A 35 -14.44 18.34 -2.80
CA PRO A 35 -14.97 18.70 -4.12
C PRO A 35 -14.50 17.73 -5.20
N LYS A 36 -13.32 17.14 -5.05
CA LYS A 36 -12.73 16.19 -6.01
C LYS A 36 -12.47 14.85 -5.32
N GLY A 37 -13.00 13.78 -5.91
CA GLY A 37 -12.66 12.41 -5.56
C GLY A 37 -11.57 11.83 -6.47
N PRO A 38 -11.08 10.62 -6.17
CA PRO A 38 -10.12 9.92 -7.03
C PRO A 38 -10.72 9.65 -8.42
N ASP A 39 -9.85 9.58 -9.42
CA ASP A 39 -10.24 9.13 -10.75
C ASP A 39 -10.52 7.61 -10.78
N ALA A 40 -11.20 7.16 -11.83
CA ALA A 40 -11.55 5.75 -11.99
C ALA A 40 -10.31 4.84 -12.06
N LYS A 41 -9.21 5.33 -12.65
CA LYS A 41 -7.96 4.59 -12.77
C LYS A 41 -7.34 4.31 -11.40
N THR A 42 -7.36 5.29 -10.51
CA THR A 42 -6.85 5.23 -9.14
C THR A 42 -7.68 4.26 -8.30
N ILE A 43 -9.02 4.34 -8.39
CA ILE A 43 -9.92 3.42 -7.69
C ILE A 43 -9.64 1.97 -8.11
N ARG A 44 -9.60 1.70 -9.43
CA ARG A 44 -9.28 0.37 -9.95
C ARG A 44 -7.90 -0.12 -9.53
N LYS A 45 -6.89 0.75 -9.57
CA LYS A 45 -5.51 0.41 -9.19
C LYS A 45 -5.40 0.06 -7.71
N LEU A 46 -6.06 0.83 -6.83
CA LEU A 46 -6.11 0.55 -5.39
C LEU A 46 -6.75 -0.83 -5.14
N PHE A 47 -7.88 -1.10 -5.78
CA PHE A 47 -8.57 -2.38 -5.63
C PHE A 47 -7.76 -3.57 -6.17
N ALA A 48 -7.16 -3.43 -7.36
CA ALA A 48 -6.31 -4.45 -7.95
C ALA A 48 -5.08 -4.74 -7.07
N LYS A 49 -4.47 -3.70 -6.50
CA LYS A 49 -3.35 -3.84 -5.56
C LYS A 49 -3.78 -4.59 -4.30
N PHE A 50 -4.90 -4.21 -3.71
CA PHE A 50 -5.47 -4.90 -2.54
C PHE A 50 -5.74 -6.37 -2.84
N LYS A 51 -6.38 -6.69 -3.98
CA LYS A 51 -6.57 -8.09 -4.41
C LYS A 51 -5.27 -8.87 -4.54
N ARG A 52 -4.20 -8.23 -4.98
CA ARG A 52 -2.89 -8.87 -5.19
C ARG A 52 -2.13 -9.10 -3.88
N THR A 53 -2.18 -8.16 -2.95
CA THR A 53 -1.31 -8.16 -1.75
C THR A 53 -2.04 -8.42 -0.45
N GLY A 54 -3.37 -8.34 -0.44
CA GLY A 54 -4.19 -8.30 0.78
C GLY A 54 -3.97 -7.05 1.64
N ARG A 55 -3.18 -6.08 1.17
CA ARG A 55 -2.77 -4.91 1.94
C ARG A 55 -3.33 -3.63 1.34
N VAL A 56 -3.86 -2.77 2.21
CA VAL A 56 -4.32 -1.41 1.86
C VAL A 56 -3.17 -0.41 1.91
N ASP A 57 -2.19 -0.68 2.76
CA ASP A 57 -1.09 0.22 3.09
C ASP A 57 0.25 -0.22 2.49
N ASP A 58 1.12 0.78 2.32
CA ASP A 58 2.43 0.73 1.69
C ASP A 58 3.58 0.93 2.70
N ASN A 59 3.41 0.48 3.96
CA ASN A 59 4.43 0.50 5.02
C ASN A 59 5.73 -0.28 4.72
N ARG A 60 6.05 -0.54 3.44
CA ARG A 60 7.41 -0.85 3.00
C ARG A 60 8.31 0.38 2.91
N VAL A 61 7.77 1.60 3.01
CA VAL A 61 8.58 2.82 3.18
C VAL A 61 9.19 2.79 4.59
N GLY A 62 10.43 2.32 4.70
CA GLY A 62 11.17 2.21 5.97
C GLY A 62 11.76 0.83 6.26
N ASN A 63 11.20 -0.24 5.68
CA ASN A 63 11.67 -1.63 5.88
C ASN A 63 12.45 -2.19 4.67
N ALA A 64 12.95 -1.31 3.80
CA ALA A 64 13.87 -1.68 2.73
C ALA A 64 15.33 -1.48 3.17
N GLY A 65 15.63 -1.80 4.44
CA GLY A 65 17.01 -1.94 4.89
C GLY A 65 17.67 -3.15 4.24
N PRO A 66 19.01 -3.21 4.19
CA PRO A 66 19.72 -4.45 3.87
C PRO A 66 19.14 -5.61 4.71
N ARG A 67 19.04 -6.81 4.14
CA ARG A 67 18.70 -8.01 4.92
C ARG A 67 19.58 -8.01 6.17
N GLU A 68 18.99 -8.04 7.36
CA GLU A 68 19.73 -8.39 8.57
C GLU A 68 20.25 -9.81 8.36
N THR A 69 21.53 -9.91 8.00
CA THR A 69 22.23 -11.18 8.03
C THR A 69 22.40 -11.55 9.49
N VAL A 70 21.87 -12.70 9.89
CA VAL A 70 22.20 -13.30 11.19
C VAL A 70 23.73 -13.33 11.29
N VAL A 71 24.25 -12.75 12.37
CA VAL A 71 25.68 -12.76 12.68
C VAL A 71 26.06 -14.18 13.05
N THR A 72 26.39 -14.99 12.04
CA THR A 72 26.97 -16.32 12.23
C THR A 72 28.49 -16.19 12.34
N PRO A 73 29.18 -17.09 13.07
CA PRO A 73 30.64 -17.10 13.14
C PRO A 73 31.31 -17.11 11.76
N GLU A 74 30.69 -17.77 10.78
CA GLU A 74 31.14 -17.85 9.38
C GLU A 74 31.14 -16.48 8.69
N ASN A 75 30.09 -15.66 8.92
CA ASN A 75 29.99 -14.31 8.36
C ASN A 75 31.02 -13.37 9.01
N VAL A 76 31.28 -13.53 10.30
CA VAL A 76 32.31 -12.76 11.03
C VAL A 76 33.70 -13.08 10.50
N ALA A 77 34.04 -14.36 10.34
CA ALA A 77 35.33 -14.81 9.81
C ALA A 77 35.58 -14.30 8.38
N LYS A 78 34.53 -14.28 7.55
CA LYS A 78 34.61 -13.80 6.17
C LYS A 78 34.83 -12.28 6.08
N VAL A 79 34.28 -11.50 7.01
CA VAL A 79 34.47 -10.04 7.06
C VAL A 79 35.83 -9.68 7.69
N SER A 80 36.27 -10.41 8.72
CA SER A 80 37.55 -10.13 9.39
C SER A 80 38.78 -10.37 8.53
N GLY A 81 38.68 -11.21 7.49
CA GLY A 81 39.77 -11.44 6.53
C GLY A 81 39.90 -10.38 5.43
N ILE A 82 38.96 -9.43 5.32
CA ILE A 82 38.94 -8.40 4.27
C ILE A 82 39.58 -7.09 4.75
N VAL A 83 39.63 -6.85 6.06
CA VAL A 83 40.25 -5.66 6.66
C VAL A 83 41.69 -6.01 7.05
N GLN A 84 42.64 -5.80 6.12
CA GLN A 84 44.08 -5.74 6.38
C GLN A 84 44.61 -4.37 5.98
#